data_AF-A0A930XDL2-F1
#
_entry.id   AF-A0A930XDL2-F1
#
_cell.length_a   1.000
_cell.length_b   1.000
_cell.length_c   1.000
_cell.angle_alpha   90.00
_cell.angle_beta   90.00
_cell.angle_gamma   90.00
#
_symmetry.space_group_name_H-M   'P 1'
#
loop_
_entity.id
_entity.type
_entity.pdbx_description
1 polymer ?
#
loop_
_entity_poly.entity_id
_entity_poly.type
_entity_poly.pdbx_seq_one_letter_code
_entity_poly.pdbx_strand_id
1 'polypeptide(L)'
;MIKNEQELAIAKEQVEKILTPNKSEQALLQKLQAEILEYEALVAHNPEEAILLEVDNVDQISDLPIKASIAFKINSQELAKICELEKSPVSDSTSEFLKVMKILGVQLIDDLFFVAKMSNELKEKLECLRMGENLQNIQGVA
;
A
#
# COMPACT_ATOMS: atom_id res chain seq x y z
N MET A 1 9.53 -5.17 4.62
CA MET A 1 9.10 -3.92 3.99
C MET A 1 8.74 -2.90 5.05
N ILE A 2 9.21 -1.67 4.87
CA ILE A 2 8.86 -0.49 5.67
C ILE A 2 7.43 -0.04 5.33
N LYS A 3 6.61 0.21 6.36
CA LYS A 3 5.18 0.47 6.21
C LYS A 3 4.77 1.91 6.51
N ASN A 4 5.63 2.67 7.18
CA ASN A 4 5.34 4.03 7.65
C ASN A 4 6.63 4.80 7.97
N GLU A 5 6.50 6.10 8.25
CA GLU A 5 7.62 6.99 8.56
C GLU A 5 8.40 6.62 9.83
N GLN A 6 7.75 6.00 10.82
CA GLN A 6 8.43 5.57 12.05
C GLN A 6 9.37 4.41 11.77
N GLU A 7 8.90 3.41 11.01
CA GLU A 7 9.72 2.30 10.54
C GLU A 7 10.85 2.78 9.63
N LEU A 8 10.61 3.79 8.78
CA LEU A 8 11.65 4.42 7.96
C LEU A 8 12.75 5.05 8.82
N ALA A 9 12.38 5.82 9.84
CA ALA A 9 13.33 6.47 10.74
C ALA A 9 14.20 5.44 11.47
N ILE A 10 13.59 4.36 11.96
CA ILE A 10 14.29 3.25 12.61
C ILE A 10 15.26 2.57 11.63
N ALA A 11 14.82 2.30 10.39
CA ALA A 11 15.65 1.67 9.37
C ALA A 11 16.87 2.55 9.01
N LYS A 12 16.69 3.86 8.85
CA LYS A 12 17.78 4.82 8.59
C LYS A 12 18.78 4.87 9.74
N GLU A 13 18.30 4.93 10.98
CA GLU A 13 19.16 4.90 12.17
C GLU A 13 19.95 3.59 12.26
N GLN A 14 19.35 2.45 11.91
CA GLN A 14 20.05 1.16 11.87
C GLN A 14 21.15 1.13 10.81
N VAL A 15 20.90 1.68 9.62
CA VAL A 15 21.91 1.79 8.56
C VAL A 15 23.09 2.66 9.00
N GLU A 16 22.84 3.80 9.66
CA GLU A 16 23.88 4.69 10.17
C GLU A 16 24.76 4.06 11.26
N LYS A 17 24.18 3.19 12.09
CA LYS A 17 24.91 2.48 13.17
C LYS A 17 25.86 1.40 12.65
N ILE A 18 25.68 0.92 11.42
CA ILE A 18 26.54 -0.11 10.82
C ILE A 18 27.74 0.59 10.14
N LEU A 19 28.75 0.92 10.95
CA LEU A 19 29.96 1.62 10.49
C LEU A 19 30.95 0.71 9.72
N THR A 20 31.04 -0.57 10.11
CA THR A 20 31.89 -1.59 9.46
C THR A 20 31.18 -2.94 9.45
N PRO A 21 30.42 -3.27 8.39
CA PRO A 21 29.61 -4.48 8.36
C PRO A 21 30.47 -5.74 8.25
N ASN A 22 30.23 -6.71 9.12
CA ASN A 22 30.59 -8.11 8.86
C ASN A 22 29.66 -8.72 7.77
N LYS A 23 29.92 -9.96 7.35
CA LYS A 23 29.18 -10.59 6.23
C LYS A 23 27.65 -10.65 6.45
N SER A 24 27.19 -10.91 7.68
CA SER A 24 25.75 -10.90 8.01
C SER A 24 25.16 -9.49 8.05
N GLU A 25 25.90 -8.53 8.60
CA GLU A 25 25.50 -7.12 8.63
C GLU A 25 25.47 -6.53 7.23
N GLN A 26 26.30 -7.01 6.32
CA GLN A 26 26.31 -6.56 4.92
C GLN A 26 25.03 -6.99 4.20
N ALA A 27 24.57 -8.23 4.41
CA ALA A 27 23.29 -8.70 3.87
C ALA A 27 22.10 -7.94 4.48
N LEU A 28 22.15 -7.67 5.78
CA LEU A 28 21.14 -6.86 6.47
C LEU A 28 21.11 -5.41 5.95
N LEU A 29 22.28 -4.79 5.78
CA LEU A 29 22.41 -3.42 5.27
C LEU A 29 21.85 -3.31 3.85
N GLN A 30 22.18 -4.25 2.96
CA GLN A 30 21.63 -4.29 1.61
C GLN A 30 20.11 -4.41 1.61
N LYS A 31 19.57 -5.29 2.47
CA LYS A 31 18.12 -5.44 2.62
C LYS A 31 17.46 -4.16 3.12
N LEU A 32 18.00 -3.54 4.17
CA LEU A 32 17.46 -2.29 4.72
C LEU A 32 17.51 -1.15 3.70
N GLN A 33 18.61 -1.01 2.96
CA GLN A 33 18.73 -0.01 1.90
C GLN A 33 17.72 -0.23 0.78
N ALA A 34 17.49 -1.47 0.37
CA ALA A 34 16.47 -1.81 -0.62
C ALA A 34 15.06 -1.45 -0.13
N GLU A 35 14.71 -1.81 1.12
CA GLU A 35 13.40 -1.47 1.70
C GLU A 35 13.20 0.05 1.87
N ILE A 36 14.25 0.80 2.20
CA ILE A 36 14.23 2.27 2.28
C ILE A 36 13.96 2.87 0.89
N LEU A 37 14.71 2.42 -0.13
CA LEU A 37 14.55 2.93 -1.50
C LEU A 37 13.18 2.62 -2.07
N GLU A 38 12.65 1.42 -1.81
CA GLU A 38 11.29 1.05 -2.19
C GLU A 38 10.27 1.98 -1.53
N TYR A 39 10.35 2.16 -0.21
CA TYR A 39 9.43 3.04 0.51
C TYR A 39 9.50 4.49 -0.01
N GLU A 40 10.70 5.03 -0.22
CA GLU A 40 10.88 6.38 -0.75
C GLU A 40 10.32 6.53 -2.17
N ALA A 41 10.48 5.50 -3.02
CA ALA A 41 9.87 5.48 -4.35
C ALA A 41 8.34 5.46 -4.29
N LEU A 42 7.75 4.65 -3.40
CA LEU A 42 6.30 4.62 -3.17
C LEU A 42 5.79 5.97 -2.65
N VAL A 43 6.52 6.62 -1.74
CA VAL A 43 6.18 7.96 -1.23
C VAL A 43 6.33 9.04 -2.31
N ALA A 44 7.28 8.93 -3.22
CA ALA A 44 7.45 9.85 -4.33
C ALA A 44 6.45 9.62 -5.49
N HIS A 45 5.80 8.46 -5.54
CA HIS A 45 4.87 8.09 -6.61
C HIS A 45 3.70 9.08 -6.75
N ASN A 46 3.32 9.38 -8.00
CA ASN A 46 2.12 10.18 -8.31
C ASN A 46 0.86 9.32 -8.14
N PRO A 47 -0.04 9.62 -7.19
CA PRO A 47 -1.22 8.78 -6.91
C PRO A 47 -2.19 8.66 -8.08
N GLU A 48 -2.11 9.56 -9.07
CA GLU A 48 -2.97 9.53 -10.26
C GLU A 48 -2.52 8.50 -11.31
N GLU A 49 -1.28 8.04 -11.23
CA GLU A 49 -0.68 7.10 -12.17
C GLU A 49 -0.75 5.67 -11.64
N ALA A 50 -0.85 4.70 -12.56
CA ALA A 50 -0.71 3.30 -12.21
C ALA A 50 0.71 3.00 -11.72
N ILE A 51 0.85 2.06 -10.80
CA ILE A 51 2.15 1.62 -10.28
C ILE A 51 2.35 0.12 -10.53
N LEU A 52 3.54 -0.23 -11.04
CA LEU A 52 3.99 -1.61 -11.11
C LEU A 52 4.56 -2.01 -9.74
N LEU A 53 4.05 -3.10 -9.19
CA LEU A 53 4.44 -3.68 -7.92
C LEU A 53 5.04 -5.07 -8.18
N GLU A 54 6.34 -5.19 -7.97
CA GLU A 54 7.05 -6.46 -8.05
C GLU A 54 7.15 -7.09 -6.66
N VAL A 55 7.09 -8.41 -6.61
CA VAL A 55 7.39 -9.21 -5.42
C VAL A 55 8.43 -10.28 -5.77
N ASP A 56 9.37 -10.54 -4.88
CA ASP A 56 10.42 -11.55 -5.11
C ASP A 56 9.90 -12.98 -4.88
N ASN A 57 8.84 -13.11 -4.08
CA ASN A 57 8.25 -14.39 -3.70
C ASN A 57 6.81 -14.21 -3.18
N VAL A 58 6.12 -15.35 -3.02
CA VAL A 58 4.72 -15.41 -2.62
C VAL A 58 4.48 -14.80 -1.23
N ASP A 59 5.45 -14.84 -0.32
CA ASP A 59 5.30 -14.29 1.03
C ASP A 59 5.20 -12.76 1.02
N GLN A 60 5.75 -12.10 0.00
CA GLN A 60 5.66 -10.65 -0.17
C GLN A 60 4.33 -10.19 -0.81
N ILE A 61 3.47 -11.11 -1.28
CA ILE A 61 2.13 -10.75 -1.79
C ILE A 61 1.30 -10.04 -0.72
N SER A 62 1.50 -10.38 0.56
CA SER A 62 0.82 -9.70 1.68
C SER A 62 1.17 -8.21 1.79
N ASP A 63 2.29 -7.77 1.21
CA ASP A 63 2.74 -6.39 1.25
C ASP A 63 2.09 -5.52 0.15
N LEU A 64 1.50 -6.11 -0.89
CA LEU A 64 0.91 -5.39 -2.03
C LEU A 64 -0.14 -4.34 -1.61
N PRO A 65 -1.10 -4.62 -0.70
CA PRO A 65 -2.03 -3.59 -0.22
C PRO A 65 -1.33 -2.41 0.43
N ILE A 66 -0.26 -2.66 1.16
CA ILE A 66 0.50 -1.63 1.86
C ILE A 66 1.26 -0.78 0.84
N LYS A 67 1.94 -1.42 -0.13
CA LYS A 67 2.64 -0.72 -1.22
C LYS A 67 1.69 0.20 -2.00
N ALA A 68 0.54 -0.34 -2.42
CA ALA A 68 -0.47 0.42 -3.14
C ALA A 68 -1.03 1.59 -2.30
N SER A 69 -1.29 1.38 -1.00
CA SER A 69 -1.78 2.44 -0.12
C SER A 69 -0.78 3.60 0.01
N ILE A 70 0.51 3.30 0.18
CA ILE A 70 1.56 4.33 0.25
C ILE A 70 1.68 5.07 -1.09
N ALA A 71 1.66 4.33 -2.21
CA ALA A 71 1.72 4.91 -3.54
C ALA A 71 0.55 5.88 -3.81
N PHE A 72 -0.67 5.50 -3.41
CA PHE A 72 -1.88 6.31 -3.58
C PHE A 72 -2.12 7.35 -2.49
N LYS A 73 -1.19 7.50 -1.52
CA LYS A 73 -1.31 8.43 -0.39
C LYS A 73 -2.58 8.18 0.44
N ILE A 74 -2.99 6.93 0.56
CA ILE A 74 -4.14 6.52 1.35
C ILE A 74 -3.65 6.14 2.74
N ASN A 75 -4.12 6.84 3.78
CA ASN A 75 -3.77 6.50 5.15
C ASN A 75 -4.66 5.37 5.70
N SER A 76 -4.25 4.76 6.81
CA SER A 76 -4.96 3.63 7.41
C SER A 76 -6.39 3.95 7.84
N GLN A 77 -6.68 5.19 8.24
CA GLN A 77 -8.02 5.62 8.63
C GLN A 77 -8.94 5.78 7.42
N GLU A 78 -8.43 6.36 6.33
CA GLU A 78 -9.15 6.47 5.05
C GLU A 78 -9.48 5.08 4.51
N LEU A 79 -8.48 4.18 4.46
CA LEU A 79 -8.66 2.82 3.97
C LEU A 79 -9.68 2.04 4.81
N ALA A 80 -9.61 2.14 6.15
CA ALA A 80 -10.54 1.48 7.04
C ALA A 80 -11.99 1.94 6.79
N LYS A 81 -12.21 3.26 6.68
CA LYS A 81 -13.55 3.82 6.40
C LYS A 81 -14.10 3.35 5.05
N ILE A 82 -13.25 3.27 4.03
CA ILE A 82 -13.65 2.76 2.71
C ILE A 82 -14.03 1.28 2.79
N CYS A 83 -13.22 0.46 3.47
CA CYS A 83 -13.51 -0.96 3.67
C CYS A 83 -14.82 -1.18 4.46
N GLU A 84 -15.11 -0.30 5.43
CA GLU A 84 -16.37 -0.36 6.20
C GLU A 84 -17.61 -0.10 5.35
N LEU A 85 -17.53 0.76 4.33
CA LEU A 85 -18.64 1.02 3.41
C LEU A 85 -18.88 -0.12 2.43
N GLU A 86 -17.81 -0.81 2.03
CA GLU A 86 -17.90 -1.94 1.13
C GLU A 86 -18.28 -3.24 1.85
N LYS A 87 -18.69 -3.17 3.12
CA LYS A 87 -19.34 -4.26 3.84
C LYS A 87 -20.65 -4.62 3.14
N SER A 88 -20.56 -5.57 2.21
CA SER A 88 -21.72 -6.28 1.67
C SER A 88 -22.52 -6.90 2.81
N PRO A 89 -23.87 -6.79 2.82
CA PRO A 89 -24.73 -7.47 3.79
C PRO A 89 -24.75 -9.00 3.59
N VAL A 90 -24.20 -9.49 2.47
CA VAL A 90 -24.03 -10.90 2.20
C VAL A 90 -22.64 -11.31 2.69
N SER A 91 -22.59 -12.28 3.59
CA SER A 91 -21.40 -12.84 4.22
C SER A 91 -20.49 -13.57 3.23
N ASP A 92 -20.07 -12.92 2.16
CA ASP A 92 -19.01 -13.46 1.31
C ASP A 92 -17.72 -13.39 2.12
N SER A 93 -17.26 -14.59 2.49
CA SER A 93 -15.98 -14.87 3.12
C SER A 93 -14.81 -14.62 2.18
N THR A 94 -14.90 -13.62 1.31
CA THR A 94 -13.74 -13.07 0.61
C THR A 94 -12.81 -12.52 1.70
N SER A 95 -11.60 -13.07 1.76
CA SER A 95 -10.56 -12.63 2.68
C SER A 95 -10.47 -11.10 2.64
N GLU A 96 -10.41 -10.46 3.81
CA GLU A 96 -10.24 -9.00 3.93
C GLU A 96 -9.11 -8.49 3.03
N PHE A 97 -8.05 -9.29 2.91
CA PHE A 97 -6.95 -9.05 1.97
C PHE A 97 -7.41 -8.87 0.51
N LEU A 98 -8.24 -9.77 -0.01
CA LEU A 98 -8.72 -9.70 -1.39
C LEU A 98 -9.65 -8.51 -1.61
N LYS A 99 -10.43 -8.14 -0.58
CA LYS A 99 -11.27 -6.94 -0.63
C LYS A 99 -10.42 -5.69 -0.75
N VAL A 100 -9.41 -5.55 0.11
CA VAL A 100 -8.48 -4.41 0.07
C VAL A 100 -7.73 -4.37 -1.26
N MET A 101 -7.24 -5.50 -1.77
CA MET A 101 -6.60 -5.59 -3.09
C MET A 101 -7.52 -5.08 -4.20
N LYS A 102 -8.80 -5.49 -4.18
CA LYS A 102 -9.80 -5.04 -5.14
C LYS A 102 -10.07 -3.54 -5.04
N ILE A 103 -10.26 -3.01 -3.83
CA ILE A 103 -10.47 -1.58 -3.58
C ILE A 103 -9.32 -0.77 -4.15
N LEU A 104 -8.09 -1.18 -3.86
CA LEU A 104 -6.86 -0.52 -4.33
C LEU A 104 -6.58 -0.78 -5.82
N GLY A 105 -7.43 -1.53 -6.52
CA GLY A 105 -7.27 -1.83 -7.94
C GLY A 105 -6.01 -2.63 -8.25
N VAL A 106 -5.57 -3.48 -7.33
CA VAL A 106 -4.39 -4.34 -7.52
C VAL A 106 -4.76 -5.57 -8.34
N GLN A 107 -4.04 -5.80 -9.43
CA GLN A 107 -4.26 -6.88 -10.38
C GLN A 107 -2.94 -7.56 -10.72
N LEU A 108 -2.96 -8.89 -10.83
CA LEU A 108 -1.82 -9.66 -11.35
C LEU A 108 -1.70 -9.46 -12.86
N ILE A 109 -0.51 -9.11 -13.33
CA ILE A 109 -0.19 -9.02 -14.77
C ILE A 109 0.49 -10.30 -15.23
N ASP A 110 1.54 -10.71 -14.52
CA ASP A 110 2.38 -11.87 -14.89
C ASP A 110 3.12 -12.38 -13.65
N ASP A 111 3.17 -13.69 -13.43
CA ASP A 111 3.85 -14.36 -12.30
C ASP A 111 3.87 -13.59 -10.95
N LEU A 112 4.89 -12.74 -10.74
CA LEU A 112 5.12 -11.95 -9.52
C LEU A 112 5.05 -10.42 -9.74
N PHE A 113 4.49 -10.00 -10.87
CA PHE A 113 4.28 -8.61 -11.26
C PHE A 113 2.80 -8.25 -11.16
N PHE A 114 2.53 -7.23 -10.36
CA PHE A 114 1.19 -6.70 -10.13
C PHE A 114 1.13 -5.25 -10.59
N VAL A 115 -0.04 -4.79 -11.02
CA VAL A 115 -0.31 -3.37 -11.20
C VAL A 115 -1.35 -2.94 -10.20
N ALA A 116 -1.15 -1.78 -9.58
CA ALA A 116 -2.20 -1.10 -8.85
C ALA A 116 -2.62 0.14 -9.64
N LYS A 117 -3.93 0.34 -9.80
CA LYS A 117 -4.50 1.56 -10.36
C LYS A 117 -5.75 1.97 -9.60
N MET A 118 -5.70 3.17 -9.02
CA MET A 118 -6.83 3.74 -8.31
C MET A 118 -8.01 4.01 -9.27
N SER A 119 -9.18 3.45 -8.96
CA SER A 119 -10.41 3.68 -9.72
C SER A 119 -10.97 5.08 -9.46
N ASN A 120 -11.76 5.62 -10.39
CA ASN A 120 -12.43 6.91 -10.18
C ASN A 120 -13.37 6.88 -8.97
N GLU A 121 -14.07 5.76 -8.75
CA GLU A 121 -14.92 5.57 -7.57
C GLU A 121 -14.13 5.69 -6.26
N LEU A 122 -12.92 5.09 -6.21
CA LEU A 122 -12.05 5.23 -5.04
C LEU A 122 -11.58 6.68 -4.86
N LYS A 123 -11.26 7.39 -5.95
CA LYS A 123 -10.90 8.82 -5.90
C LYS A 123 -12.00 9.66 -5.29
N GLU A 124 -13.23 9.51 -5.78
CA GLU A 124 -14.41 10.24 -5.29
C GLU A 124 -14.65 9.96 -3.79
N LYS A 125 -14.57 8.69 -3.37
CA LYS A 125 -14.68 8.33 -1.94
C LYS A 125 -13.59 9.00 -1.09
N LEU A 126 -12.34 9.04 -1.57
CA LEU A 126 -11.23 9.69 -0.86
C LEU A 126 -11.41 11.21 -0.80
N GLU A 127 -11.88 11.84 -1.87
CA GLU A 127 -12.16 13.29 -1.90
C GLU A 127 -13.23 13.65 -0.88
N CYS A 128 -14.37 12.95 -0.87
CA CYS A 128 -15.43 13.17 0.13
C CYS A 128 -14.90 12.98 1.56
N LEU A 129 -14.09 11.94 1.80
CA LEU A 129 -13.46 11.71 3.11
C LEU A 129 -12.58 12.87 3.57
N ARG A 130 -11.76 13.40 2.66
CA ARG A 130 -10.81 14.47 2.94
C ARG A 130 -11.48 15.83 3.10
N MET A 131 -12.62 16.04 2.43
CA MET A 131 -13.48 17.22 2.61
C MET A 131 -14.31 17.15 3.91
N GLY A 132 -14.26 16.02 4.64
CA GLY A 132 -15.05 15.82 5.87
C GLY A 132 -16.53 15.54 5.59
N GLU A 133 -16.86 15.14 4.36
CA GLU A 133 -18.22 14.81 3.95
C GLU A 133 -18.59 13.36 4.32
N ASN A 134 -19.89 13.12 4.49
CA ASN A 134 -20.38 11.78 4.77
C ASN A 134 -20.46 10.97 3.47
N LEU A 135 -19.71 9.87 3.41
CA LEU A 135 -19.62 8.97 2.26
C LEU A 135 -20.96 8.31 1.87
N GLN A 136 -21.98 8.36 2.74
CA GLN A 136 -23.32 7.83 2.45
C GLN A 136 -24.02 8.56 1.28
N ASN A 137 -23.57 9.76 0.91
CA ASN A 137 -24.15 10.54 -0.18
C ASN A 137 -23.70 10.09 -1.59
N ILE A 138 -22.67 9.23 -1.70
CA ILE A 138 -22.10 8.79 -2.99
C ILE A 138 -22.90 7.62 -3.60
N GLN A 139 -23.74 6.93 -2.82
CA GLN A 139 -24.53 5.77 -3.28
C GLN A 139 -25.77 6.13 -4.15
N GLY A 140 -25.80 7.33 -4.75
CA GLY A 140 -27.00 7.92 -5.37
C GLY A 140 -27.02 8.07 -6.89
N VAL A 141 -26.04 7.54 -7.64
CA VAL A 141 -26.06 7.62 -9.11
C VAL A 141 -25.73 6.26 -9.72
N ALA A 142 -26.79 5.50 -10.00
CA ALA A 142 -26.81 4.39 -10.94
C ALA A 142 -27.73 4.76 -12.11
#